data_AF-A0A6L5Z688-F1
#
_entry.id   AF-A0A6L5Z688-F1
#
_cell.length_a   1.000
_cell.length_b   1.000
_cell.length_c   1.000
_cell.angle_alpha   90.00
_cell.angle_beta   90.00
_cell.angle_gamma   90.00
#
_symmetry.space_group_name_H-M   'P 1'
#
loop_
_entity.id
_entity.type
_entity.pdbx_description
1 polymer ?
#
loop_
_entity_poly.entity_id
_entity_poly.type
_entity_poly.pdbx_seq_one_letter_code
_entity_poly.pdbx_strand_id
1 'polypeptide(L)'
;MTYLLARVENFSRFDGENLSADPVMGYGRSGKVPHEIHNFSVASDGFIYGYLPKEGGGDLSRLGGYRGDAEVSNVTVIFISSGVLCGYYRNATVFSHPIRHPDKLEAGSSPIYCRVKVQPENAFLIPAGNRHDELQPRPSGQFPVLYGNEDSAWVGWFEGLVAGIQKTFRSEKKRRKWTNSVERSSKARAMALHKYGLRCECCKITHADNVRASIFEVHHKVPYAENFETRQLKISDLAVLCANCHRMIHRMPDISDVNALIAYLK
;
A
#
# COMPACT_ATOMS: atom_id res chain seq x y z
N MET A 1 -6.82 20.43 21.25
CA MET A 1 -7.03 19.61 20.02
C MET A 1 -8.18 18.63 20.26
N THR A 2 -9.06 18.43 19.28
CA THR A 2 -10.15 17.44 19.36
C THR A 2 -9.78 16.15 18.62
N TYR A 3 -10.30 15.04 19.13
CA TYR A 3 -9.98 13.70 18.66
C TYR A 3 -11.25 12.94 18.31
N LEU A 4 -11.19 12.26 17.17
CA LEU A 4 -12.23 11.35 16.71
C LEU A 4 -11.61 10.00 16.42
N LEU A 5 -11.90 9.01 17.26
CA LEU A 5 -11.54 7.63 17.00
C LEU A 5 -12.69 6.94 16.30
N ALA A 6 -12.40 6.31 15.16
CA ALA A 6 -13.36 5.61 14.33
C ALA A 6 -12.95 4.16 14.12
N ARG A 7 -13.88 3.25 14.41
CA ARG A 7 -13.73 1.84 14.06
C ARG A 7 -14.14 1.61 12.61
N VAL A 8 -13.29 0.93 11.86
CA VAL A 8 -13.52 0.50 10.46
C VAL A 8 -13.48 -1.03 10.34
N GLU A 9 -14.13 -1.57 9.31
CA GLU A 9 -14.27 -3.00 9.01
C GLU A 9 -13.00 -3.59 8.37
N ASN A 10 -12.04 -3.94 9.22
CA ASN A 10 -10.89 -4.80 8.90
C ASN A 10 -9.81 -4.21 7.97
N PHE A 11 -8.75 -3.71 8.60
CA PHE A 11 -7.57 -3.12 7.96
C PHE A 11 -6.42 -4.10 7.73
N SER A 12 -6.56 -5.40 8.00
CA SER A 12 -5.47 -6.39 7.94
C SER A 12 -4.80 -6.57 6.57
N ARG A 13 -5.09 -5.68 5.61
CA ARG A 13 -4.78 -5.77 4.18
C ARG A 13 -4.11 -4.53 3.58
N PHE A 14 -3.96 -3.46 4.35
CA PHE A 14 -3.10 -2.35 3.97
C PHE A 14 -1.64 -2.73 4.28
N ASP A 15 -0.98 -3.41 3.34
CA ASP A 15 0.45 -3.77 3.40
C ASP A 15 1.37 -2.69 2.78
N GLY A 16 0.81 -1.52 2.44
CA GLY A 16 1.52 -0.44 1.76
C GLY A 16 2.18 0.54 2.73
N GLU A 17 3.51 0.56 2.75
CA GLU A 17 4.29 1.71 3.24
C GLU A 17 4.19 2.93 2.29
N ASN A 18 3.52 2.78 1.14
CA ASN A 18 3.28 3.83 0.17
C ASN A 18 1.78 4.19 0.13
N LEU A 19 1.50 5.49 0.20
CA LEU A 19 0.21 6.08 -0.18
C LEU A 19 0.04 5.90 -1.71
N SER A 20 -0.19 4.68 -2.19
CA SER A 20 -0.45 4.43 -3.62
C SER A 20 -1.89 4.80 -3.98
N ALA A 21 -2.06 5.29 -5.21
CA ALA A 21 -3.39 5.51 -5.80
C ALA A 21 -4.19 4.20 -5.89
N ASP A 22 -3.51 3.08 -6.12
CA ASP A 22 -4.12 1.75 -6.20
C ASP A 22 -4.08 1.04 -4.83
N PRO A 23 -5.21 0.59 -4.29
CA PRO A 23 -5.22 -0.17 -3.05
C PRO A 23 -4.58 -1.55 -3.25
N VAL A 24 -3.74 -1.97 -2.30
CA VAL A 24 -3.22 -3.35 -2.25
C VAL A 24 -4.36 -4.27 -1.80
N MET A 25 -5.02 -4.90 -2.78
CA MET A 25 -6.26 -5.66 -2.58
C MET A 25 -6.10 -6.91 -1.71
N GLY A 26 -7.10 -7.15 -0.85
CA GLY A 26 -7.51 -8.49 -0.46
C GLY A 26 -8.98 -8.49 0.00
N TYR A 27 -9.74 -9.52 -0.34
CA TYR A 27 -11.21 -9.62 -0.23
C TYR A 27 -11.73 -9.74 1.19
N GLY A 28 -12.73 -8.93 1.61
CA GLY A 28 -13.41 -8.98 2.93
C GLY A 28 -13.83 -10.40 3.36
N ARG A 29 -14.12 -10.64 4.65
CA ARG A 29 -14.77 -11.92 5.06
C ARG A 29 -16.09 -12.17 4.31
N SER A 30 -16.71 -11.12 3.79
CA SER A 30 -17.92 -11.12 2.96
C SER A 30 -17.66 -11.24 1.45
N GLY A 31 -16.39 -11.26 1.00
CA GLY A 31 -16.03 -11.21 -0.43
C GLY A 31 -16.23 -9.87 -1.12
N LYS A 32 -16.80 -8.86 -0.43
CA LYS A 32 -17.03 -7.51 -0.98
C LYS A 32 -15.87 -6.56 -0.66
N VAL A 33 -15.66 -5.58 -1.53
CA VAL A 33 -14.70 -4.49 -1.33
C VAL A 33 -15.25 -3.58 -0.21
N PRO A 34 -14.47 -3.27 0.84
CA PRO A 34 -14.91 -2.39 1.92
C PRO A 34 -14.84 -0.91 1.54
N HIS A 35 -15.63 -0.05 2.17
CA HIS A 35 -15.70 1.39 1.84
C HIS A 35 -14.44 2.17 2.25
N GLU A 36 -13.73 1.69 3.26
CA GLU A 36 -12.51 2.27 3.83
C GLU A 36 -11.22 1.92 3.06
N ILE A 37 -11.33 1.16 1.97
CA ILE A 37 -10.18 0.70 1.17
C ILE A 37 -9.33 1.85 0.60
N HIS A 38 -9.89 3.06 0.53
CA HIS A 38 -9.22 4.26 0.06
C HIS A 38 -8.87 5.27 1.16
N ASN A 39 -9.04 4.94 2.44
CA ASN A 39 -8.76 5.85 3.56
C ASN A 39 -7.30 6.34 3.62
N PHE A 40 -6.36 5.78 2.87
CA PHE A 40 -4.98 6.29 2.83
C PHE A 40 -4.45 6.41 1.40
N SER A 41 -5.38 6.55 0.43
CA SER A 41 -5.04 6.79 -0.97
C SER A 41 -5.25 8.27 -1.30
N VAL A 42 -4.30 8.85 -2.04
CA VAL A 42 -4.40 10.22 -2.53
C VAL A 42 -5.37 10.24 -3.71
N ALA A 43 -6.40 11.08 -3.62
CA ALA A 43 -7.37 11.32 -4.67
C ALA A 43 -6.82 12.24 -5.77
N SER A 44 -7.54 12.35 -6.89
CA SER A 44 -7.09 13.17 -8.04
C SER A 44 -6.94 14.67 -7.73
N ASP A 45 -7.60 15.17 -6.70
CA ASP A 45 -7.50 16.56 -6.24
C ASP A 45 -6.32 16.81 -5.27
N GLY A 46 -5.52 15.78 -4.98
CA GLY A 46 -4.35 15.85 -4.12
C GLY A 46 -4.61 15.64 -2.64
N PHE A 47 -5.86 15.43 -2.22
CA PHE A 47 -6.22 15.16 -0.82
C PHE A 47 -6.41 13.67 -0.55
N ILE A 48 -6.41 13.29 0.73
CA ILE A 48 -6.84 11.96 1.19
C ILE A 48 -8.22 12.10 1.82
N TYR A 49 -9.12 11.17 1.46
CA TYR A 49 -10.47 11.12 1.97
C TYR A 49 -10.72 9.87 2.81
N GLY A 50 -11.22 10.07 4.03
CA GLY A 50 -11.54 9.02 4.98
C GLY A 50 -13.03 8.70 5.02
N TYR A 51 -13.37 7.43 4.84
CA TYR A 51 -14.65 6.86 5.26
C TYR A 51 -14.72 6.81 6.78
N LEU A 52 -15.86 7.27 7.33
CA LEU A 52 -16.28 7.01 8.70
C LEU A 52 -17.59 6.21 8.67
N PRO A 53 -17.88 5.39 9.69
CA PRO A 53 -19.12 4.63 9.76
C PRO A 53 -20.36 5.52 9.60
N LYS A 54 -21.36 5.04 8.84
CA LYS A 54 -22.58 5.78 8.51
C LYS A 54 -23.31 6.35 9.74
N GLU A 55 -23.28 5.63 10.86
CA GLU A 55 -23.97 5.97 12.12
C GLU A 55 -23.14 6.84 13.08
N GLY A 56 -21.97 7.35 12.68
CA GLY A 56 -21.08 8.10 13.58
C GLY A 56 -20.15 9.11 12.91
N GLY A 57 -19.52 9.95 13.74
CA GLY A 57 -18.46 10.87 13.34
C GLY A 57 -18.91 12.18 12.71
N GLY A 58 -20.22 12.38 12.49
CA GLY A 58 -20.78 13.63 11.95
C GLY A 58 -21.25 14.65 12.99
N ASP A 59 -21.14 14.34 14.29
CA ASP A 59 -21.53 15.28 15.35
C ASP A 59 -20.41 16.29 15.60
N LEU A 60 -20.43 17.36 14.81
CA LEU A 60 -19.40 18.40 14.84
C LEU A 60 -19.36 19.16 16.17
N SER A 61 -20.46 19.20 16.93
CA SER A 61 -20.50 19.87 18.24
C SER A 61 -19.53 19.24 19.23
N ARG A 62 -19.29 17.94 19.11
CA ARG A 62 -18.30 17.19 19.91
C ARG A 62 -16.86 17.33 19.41
N LEU A 63 -16.68 17.98 18.26
CA LEU A 63 -15.38 18.26 17.64
C LEU A 63 -15.00 19.74 17.73
N GLY A 64 -15.81 20.55 18.42
CA GLY A 64 -15.60 22.00 18.59
C GLY A 64 -16.35 22.87 17.59
N GLY A 65 -17.24 22.28 16.78
CA GLY A 65 -18.13 23.00 15.88
C GLY A 65 -19.37 23.58 16.56
N TYR A 66 -20.02 24.50 15.88
CA TYR A 66 -21.28 25.10 16.26
C TYR A 66 -22.45 24.44 15.54
N ARG A 67 -23.67 24.67 16.05
CA ARG A 67 -24.89 24.14 15.45
C ARG A 67 -25.05 24.70 14.02
N GLY A 68 -25.11 23.79 13.05
CA GLY A 68 -25.29 24.14 11.64
C GLY A 68 -24.00 24.19 10.83
N ASP A 69 -22.83 23.99 11.45
CA ASP A 69 -21.58 23.91 10.72
C ASP A 69 -21.61 22.75 9.71
N ALA A 70 -21.13 23.04 8.50
CA ALA A 70 -20.98 22.03 7.46
C ALA A 70 -19.76 21.14 7.72
N GLU A 71 -18.70 21.70 8.30
CA GLU A 71 -17.44 21.04 8.56
C GLU A 71 -16.69 21.66 9.76
N VAL A 72 -15.75 20.90 10.33
CA VAL A 72 -14.81 21.37 11.37
C VAL A 72 -13.40 20.88 11.02
N SER A 73 -12.42 21.78 11.07
CA SER A 73 -11.00 21.48 10.87
C SER A 73 -10.26 21.27 12.20
N ASN A 74 -8.95 20.96 12.13
CA ASN A 74 -8.07 20.73 13.29
C ASN A 74 -8.49 19.55 14.17
N VAL A 75 -9.07 18.52 13.54
CA VAL A 75 -9.44 17.26 14.21
C VAL A 75 -8.35 16.22 13.98
N THR A 76 -7.92 15.54 15.04
CA THR A 76 -7.14 14.30 14.89
C THR A 76 -8.09 13.12 14.73
N VAL A 77 -8.08 12.48 13.56
CA VAL A 77 -8.94 11.32 13.27
C VAL A 77 -8.12 10.04 13.34
N ILE A 78 -8.57 9.06 14.11
CA ILE A 78 -7.83 7.83 14.41
C ILE A 78 -8.62 6.64 13.87
N PHE A 79 -7.99 5.79 13.08
CA PHE A 79 -8.61 4.62 12.48
C PHE A 79 -8.17 3.35 13.18
N ILE A 80 -9.15 2.60 13.68
CA ILE A 80 -8.92 1.31 14.32
C ILE A 80 -9.70 0.21 13.61
N SER A 81 -9.18 -1.01 13.61
CA SER A 81 -9.85 -2.18 13.06
C SER A 81 -9.66 -3.35 14.00
N SER A 82 -10.76 -3.99 14.42
CA SER A 82 -10.70 -5.13 15.36
C SER A 82 -9.90 -4.84 16.63
N GLY A 83 -9.85 -3.59 17.08
CA GLY A 83 -9.07 -3.16 18.24
C GLY A 83 -7.59 -2.86 17.96
N VAL A 84 -7.17 -2.84 16.69
CA VAL A 84 -5.79 -2.55 16.26
C VAL A 84 -5.71 -1.13 15.70
N LEU A 85 -4.73 -0.33 16.15
CA LEU A 85 -4.45 0.99 15.58
C LEU A 85 -3.87 0.84 14.17
N CYS A 86 -4.55 1.39 13.18
CA CYS A 86 -4.18 1.21 11.77
C CYS A 86 -3.50 2.44 11.19
N GLY A 87 -3.95 3.62 11.58
CA GLY A 87 -3.43 4.88 11.10
C GLY A 87 -4.23 6.03 11.68
N TYR A 88 -3.80 7.25 11.37
CA TYR A 88 -4.44 8.46 11.85
C TYR A 88 -4.21 9.60 10.88
N TYR A 89 -5.04 10.62 10.99
CA TYR A 89 -4.89 11.91 10.35
C TYR A 89 -4.72 12.97 11.44
N ARG A 90 -3.76 13.87 11.25
CA ARG A 90 -3.67 15.12 12.00
C ARG A 90 -4.33 16.24 11.20
N ASN A 91 -4.76 17.29 11.89
CA ASN A 91 -5.28 18.50 11.25
C ASN A 91 -6.35 18.25 10.16
N ALA A 92 -7.17 17.22 10.34
CA ALA A 92 -8.15 16.82 9.37
C ALA A 92 -9.39 17.71 9.44
N THR A 93 -10.12 17.78 8.33
CA THR A 93 -11.45 18.39 8.25
C THR A 93 -12.50 17.30 8.24
N VAL A 94 -13.48 17.40 9.14
CA VAL A 94 -14.60 16.45 9.30
C VAL A 94 -15.88 17.12 8.84
N PHE A 95 -16.65 16.44 7.98
CA PHE A 95 -17.91 16.92 7.43
C PHE A 95 -19.11 16.41 8.24
N SER A 96 -20.08 17.29 8.46
CA SER A 96 -21.37 16.99 9.09
C SER A 96 -22.16 15.92 8.33
N HIS A 97 -22.04 15.90 7.01
CA HIS A 97 -22.70 14.95 6.11
C HIS A 97 -21.67 14.23 5.23
N PRO A 98 -21.89 12.95 4.87
CA PRO A 98 -21.01 12.25 3.95
C PRO A 98 -21.01 12.93 2.59
N ILE A 99 -19.83 13.15 2.03
CA ILE A 99 -19.63 13.66 0.67
C ILE A 99 -19.23 12.50 -0.24
N ARG A 100 -19.65 12.52 -1.51
CA ARG A 100 -19.20 11.50 -2.47
C ARG A 100 -17.69 11.64 -2.69
N HIS A 101 -16.95 10.53 -2.73
CA HIS A 101 -15.52 10.56 -3.04
C HIS A 101 -15.30 11.31 -4.37
N PRO A 102 -14.32 12.23 -4.47
CA PRO A 102 -14.13 13.08 -5.66
C PRO A 102 -13.92 12.27 -6.94
N ASP A 103 -13.18 11.16 -6.83
CA ASP A 103 -12.93 10.24 -7.95
C ASP A 103 -14.11 9.29 -8.26
N LYS A 104 -15.26 9.49 -7.60
CA LYS A 104 -16.49 8.71 -7.80
C LYS A 104 -16.31 7.19 -7.61
N LEU A 105 -15.40 6.81 -6.71
CA LEU A 105 -15.05 5.42 -6.42
C LEU A 105 -16.25 4.59 -5.93
N GLU A 106 -16.16 3.28 -6.16
CA GLU A 106 -17.17 2.31 -5.77
C GLU A 106 -16.55 1.16 -4.96
N ALA A 107 -17.26 0.74 -3.91
CA ALA A 107 -16.95 -0.45 -3.13
C ALA A 107 -17.90 -1.57 -3.60
N GLY A 108 -17.45 -2.38 -4.56
CA GLY A 108 -18.34 -3.29 -5.28
C GLY A 108 -19.28 -2.50 -6.18
N SER A 109 -20.60 -2.55 -5.90
CA SER A 109 -21.61 -1.78 -6.65
C SER A 109 -22.14 -0.55 -5.88
N SER A 110 -21.52 -0.22 -4.74
CA SER A 110 -21.97 0.88 -3.87
C SER A 110 -21.02 2.08 -3.95
N PRO A 111 -21.50 3.31 -4.20
CA PRO A 111 -20.65 4.48 -4.21
C PRO A 111 -19.97 4.71 -2.85
N ILE A 112 -18.73 5.17 -2.88
CA ILE A 112 -17.97 5.51 -1.67
C ILE A 112 -18.28 6.96 -1.27
N TYR A 113 -18.66 7.13 -0.01
CA TYR A 113 -18.87 8.42 0.63
C TYR A 113 -17.89 8.61 1.79
N CYS A 114 -17.29 9.77 1.90
CA CYS A 114 -16.29 10.09 2.90
C CYS A 114 -16.82 11.18 3.83
N ARG A 115 -16.31 11.20 5.07
CA ARG A 115 -16.65 12.23 6.07
C ARG A 115 -15.43 13.00 6.55
N VAL A 116 -14.24 12.65 6.07
CA VAL A 116 -13.00 13.29 6.48
C VAL A 116 -12.15 13.59 5.26
N LYS A 117 -11.50 14.75 5.27
CA LYS A 117 -10.50 15.16 4.28
C LYS A 117 -9.23 15.59 5.01
N VAL A 118 -8.07 15.22 4.48
CA VAL A 118 -6.77 15.60 5.03
C VAL A 118 -5.73 15.78 3.92
N GLN A 119 -4.75 16.65 4.15
CA GLN A 119 -3.56 16.73 3.31
C GLN A 119 -2.66 15.48 3.49
N PRO A 120 -1.99 14.97 2.42
CA PRO A 120 -1.16 13.77 2.52
C PRO A 120 -0.10 13.81 3.61
N GLU A 121 0.57 14.95 3.83
CA GLU A 121 1.60 15.12 4.86
C GLU A 121 1.07 14.97 6.30
N ASN A 122 -0.24 15.11 6.49
CA ASN A 122 -0.89 14.97 7.78
C ASN A 122 -1.55 13.60 7.98
N ALA A 123 -1.50 12.72 6.97
CA ALA A 123 -1.99 11.34 7.08
C ALA A 123 -0.85 10.38 7.40
N PHE A 124 -1.10 9.44 8.29
CA PHE A 124 -0.13 8.43 8.68
C PHE A 124 -0.77 7.05 8.71
N LEU A 125 -0.33 6.17 7.80
CA LEU A 125 -0.68 4.76 7.79
C LEU A 125 0.40 3.97 8.52
N ILE A 126 0.02 3.22 9.55
CA ILE A 126 0.95 2.34 10.27
C ILE A 126 1.13 1.06 9.44
N PRO A 127 2.36 0.66 9.09
CA PRO A 127 2.65 -0.59 8.39
C PRO A 127 2.10 -1.78 9.17
N ALA A 128 1.54 -2.76 8.46
CA ALA A 128 0.86 -3.89 9.08
C ALA A 128 1.72 -4.61 10.16
N GLY A 129 3.03 -4.75 9.93
CA GLY A 129 3.97 -5.38 10.87
C GLY A 129 4.27 -4.57 12.14
N ASN A 130 3.88 -3.28 12.19
CA ASN A 130 4.12 -2.37 13.30
C ASN A 130 2.81 -1.96 14.00
N ARG A 131 1.67 -2.55 13.61
CA ARG A 131 0.40 -2.28 14.28
C ARG A 131 0.36 -3.03 15.61
N HIS A 132 -0.12 -2.34 16.64
CA HIS A 132 -0.19 -2.87 18.00
C HIS A 132 -1.61 -3.37 18.30
N ASP A 133 -1.70 -4.59 18.84
CA ASP A 133 -2.97 -5.32 19.02
C ASP A 133 -3.81 -4.89 20.25
N GLU A 134 -3.33 -3.94 21.04
CA GLU A 134 -3.97 -3.55 22.30
C GLU A 134 -4.29 -2.06 22.37
N LEU A 135 -5.40 -1.67 21.75
CA LEU A 135 -6.00 -0.37 22.02
C LEU A 135 -6.82 -0.37 23.32
N GLN A 136 -6.72 0.74 24.06
CA GLN A 136 -7.60 1.10 25.16
C GLN A 136 -8.11 2.53 24.92
N PRO A 137 -9.43 2.76 24.78
CA PRO A 137 -10.53 1.83 24.94
C PRO A 137 -10.75 0.99 23.68
N ARG A 138 -11.35 -0.18 23.87
CA ARG A 138 -12.00 -0.91 22.78
C ARG A 138 -13.44 -0.46 22.72
N PRO A 139 -13.80 0.49 21.85
CA PRO A 139 -15.19 0.91 21.78
C PRO A 139 -16.09 -0.30 21.43
N SER A 140 -17.16 -0.48 22.20
CA SER A 140 -18.08 -1.62 22.13
C SER A 140 -19.17 -1.42 21.09
N GLY A 141 -19.73 -2.51 20.57
CA GLY A 141 -20.79 -2.47 19.55
C GLY A 141 -20.28 -2.59 18.11
N GLN A 142 -21.21 -2.58 17.16
CA GLN A 142 -20.93 -2.88 15.75
C GLN A 142 -20.24 -1.70 15.03
N PHE A 143 -20.54 -0.45 15.41
CA PHE A 143 -20.02 0.76 14.74
C PHE A 143 -19.69 1.96 15.67
N PRO A 144 -18.80 1.82 16.65
CA PRO A 144 -18.60 2.91 17.60
C PRO A 144 -17.51 3.90 17.14
N VAL A 145 -17.87 5.18 17.16
CA VAL A 145 -16.92 6.30 17.18
C VAL A 145 -16.74 6.79 18.63
N LEU A 146 -15.58 7.32 18.95
CA LEU A 146 -15.33 8.01 20.23
C LEU A 146 -14.83 9.41 19.96
N TYR A 147 -15.42 10.36 20.69
CA TYR A 147 -15.00 11.75 20.70
C TYR A 147 -14.18 11.99 21.96
N GLY A 148 -13.10 12.73 21.83
CA GLY A 148 -12.22 13.05 22.94
C GLY A 148 -11.47 14.36 22.74
N ASN A 149 -10.75 14.72 23.79
CA ASN A 149 -9.89 15.88 23.88
C ASN A 149 -8.58 15.47 24.58
N GLU A 150 -7.69 16.42 24.80
CA GLU A 150 -6.38 16.19 25.43
C GLU A 150 -6.49 15.58 26.84
N ASP A 151 -7.58 15.85 27.57
CA ASP A 151 -7.83 15.31 28.91
C ASP A 151 -8.34 13.86 28.89
N SER A 152 -8.69 13.33 27.72
CA SER A 152 -9.20 11.97 27.60
C SER A 152 -8.06 10.97 27.80
N ALA A 153 -8.18 10.07 28.79
CA ALA A 153 -7.13 9.10 29.14
C ALA A 153 -6.61 8.28 27.93
N TRP A 154 -7.50 7.98 26.99
CA TRP A 154 -7.16 7.24 25.78
C TRP A 154 -6.39 8.04 24.72
N VAL A 155 -6.56 9.37 24.72
CA VAL A 155 -5.78 10.27 23.88
C VAL A 155 -4.33 10.26 24.37
N GLY A 156 -4.09 10.33 25.68
CA GLY A 156 -2.76 10.20 26.26
C GLY A 156 -2.06 8.89 25.89
N TRP A 157 -2.79 7.77 25.93
CA TRP A 157 -2.29 6.48 25.44
C TRP A 157 -1.92 6.52 23.96
N PHE A 158 -2.78 7.09 23.11
CA PHE A 158 -2.55 7.19 21.67
C PHE A 158 -1.30 8.02 21.36
N GLU A 159 -1.15 9.19 21.98
CA GLU A 159 0.01 10.05 21.77
C GLU A 159 1.32 9.38 22.20
N GLY A 160 1.31 8.67 23.34
CA GLY A 160 2.46 7.89 23.79
C GLY A 160 2.86 6.78 22.81
N LEU A 161 1.87 6.06 22.27
CA LEU A 161 2.11 5.01 21.29
C LEU A 161 2.68 5.58 19.97
N VAL A 162 2.09 6.64 19.44
CA VAL A 162 2.53 7.27 18.19
C VAL A 162 3.96 7.79 18.31
N ALA A 163 4.32 8.39 19.45
CA ALA A 163 5.68 8.83 19.73
C ALA A 163 6.69 7.66 19.72
N GLY A 164 6.29 6.48 20.20
CA GLY A 164 7.11 5.25 20.15
C GLY A 164 7.25 4.68 18.73
N ILE A 165 6.15 4.66 17.97
CA ILE A 165 6.12 4.21 16.57
C ILE A 165 7.07 5.05 15.72
N GLN A 166 6.98 6.39 15.80
CA GLN A 166 7.85 7.31 15.03
C GLN A 166 9.35 7.11 15.30
N LYS A 167 9.73 6.69 16.51
CA LYS A 167 11.13 6.36 16.85
C LYS A 167 11.60 5.05 16.21
N THR A 168 10.69 4.09 15.98
CA THR A 168 11.01 2.71 15.55
C THR A 168 11.22 2.57 14.04
N PHE A 169 10.62 3.44 13.22
CA PHE A 169 10.81 3.44 11.76
C PHE A 169 12.25 3.65 11.28
N ARG A 170 13.15 4.11 12.17
CA ARG A 170 14.58 4.20 11.88
C ARG A 170 15.32 2.85 11.93
N SER A 171 14.62 1.76 12.28
CA SER A 171 15.24 0.44 12.44
C SER A 171 14.75 -0.55 11.37
N GLU A 172 15.68 -1.07 10.57
CA GLU A 172 15.43 -2.13 9.61
C GLU A 172 15.31 -3.48 10.33
N LYS A 173 14.23 -4.24 10.06
CA LYS A 173 14.11 -5.65 10.49
C LYS A 173 14.29 -6.58 9.30
N LYS A 174 15.21 -7.54 9.43
CA LYS A 174 15.48 -8.58 8.43
C LYS A 174 14.28 -9.54 8.30
N ARG A 175 13.40 -9.32 7.32
CA ARG A 175 12.33 -10.29 6.96
C ARG A 175 12.96 -11.50 6.26
N ARG A 176 12.82 -12.71 6.82
CA ARG A 176 13.12 -13.96 6.12
C ARG A 176 11.92 -14.32 5.23
N LYS A 177 12.07 -14.26 3.90
CA LYS A 177 11.10 -14.80 2.94
C LYS A 177 11.40 -16.28 2.72
N TRP A 178 10.41 -17.14 2.93
CA TRP A 178 10.42 -18.50 2.37
C TRP A 178 10.01 -18.38 0.91
N THR A 179 10.96 -18.59 -0.02
CA THR A 179 10.66 -18.63 -1.46
C THR A 179 10.61 -20.08 -1.91
N ASN A 180 9.55 -20.48 -2.61
CA ASN A 180 9.57 -21.66 -3.49
C ASN A 180 10.48 -21.33 -4.68
N SER A 181 11.80 -21.33 -4.45
CA SER A 181 12.78 -20.98 -5.47
C SER A 181 13.03 -22.20 -6.34
N VAL A 182 12.71 -22.10 -7.62
CA VAL A 182 13.24 -23.02 -8.63
C VAL A 182 14.75 -22.81 -8.68
N GLU A 183 15.52 -23.88 -8.53
CA GLU A 183 16.98 -23.82 -8.68
C GLU A 183 17.32 -23.47 -10.14
N ARG A 184 17.84 -22.27 -10.36
CA ARG A 184 18.24 -21.81 -11.70
C ARG A 184 19.64 -22.32 -11.99
N SER A 185 19.81 -22.99 -13.12
CA SER A 185 21.12 -23.52 -13.53
C SER A 185 22.15 -22.40 -13.72
N SER A 186 23.14 -22.34 -12.81
CA SER A 186 24.29 -21.43 -12.90
C SER A 186 25.08 -21.63 -14.21
N LYS A 187 25.13 -22.87 -14.70
CA LYS A 187 25.73 -23.25 -15.98
C LYS A 187 25.00 -22.61 -17.17
N ALA A 188 23.66 -22.66 -17.19
CA ALA A 188 22.88 -22.05 -18.27
C ALA A 188 23.04 -20.52 -18.29
N ARG A 189 23.11 -19.89 -17.10
CA ARG A 189 23.43 -18.45 -16.98
C ARG A 189 24.81 -18.14 -17.58
N ALA A 190 25.84 -18.88 -17.18
CA ALA A 190 27.20 -18.68 -17.70
C ALA A 190 27.26 -18.87 -19.22
N MET A 191 26.59 -19.90 -19.74
CA MET A 191 26.50 -20.16 -21.18
C MET A 191 25.76 -19.06 -21.95
N ALA A 192 24.68 -18.52 -21.40
CA ALA A 192 23.96 -17.41 -22.02
C ALA A 192 24.83 -16.14 -22.07
N LEU A 193 25.52 -15.81 -20.97
CA LEU A 193 26.45 -14.68 -20.94
C LEU A 193 27.65 -14.88 -21.88
N HIS A 194 28.17 -16.10 -21.99
CA HIS A 194 29.22 -16.42 -22.94
C HIS A 194 28.74 -16.29 -24.40
N LYS A 195 27.51 -16.74 -24.70
CA LYS A 195 26.96 -16.72 -26.05
C LYS A 195 26.53 -15.32 -26.52
N TYR A 196 25.85 -14.58 -25.67
CA TYR A 196 25.25 -13.27 -26.01
C TYR A 196 26.08 -12.08 -25.55
N GLY A 197 27.09 -12.32 -24.71
CA GLY A 197 27.95 -11.29 -24.14
C GLY A 197 27.26 -10.47 -23.05
N LEU A 198 28.00 -9.51 -22.51
CA LEU A 198 27.50 -8.49 -21.57
C LEU A 198 26.85 -7.34 -22.36
N ARG A 199 25.80 -7.68 -23.11
CA ARG A 199 25.06 -6.75 -23.95
C ARG A 199 23.57 -6.95 -23.75
N CYS A 200 22.86 -5.87 -23.42
CA CYS A 200 21.41 -5.95 -23.29
C CYS A 200 20.76 -6.19 -24.66
N GLU A 201 19.89 -7.19 -24.77
CA GLU A 201 19.15 -7.45 -26.00
C GLU A 201 18.12 -6.37 -26.33
N CYS A 202 17.61 -5.67 -25.32
CA CYS A 202 16.65 -4.57 -25.49
C CYS A 202 17.36 -3.25 -25.89
N CYS A 203 18.02 -2.59 -24.94
CA CYS A 203 18.60 -1.26 -25.14
C CYS A 203 20.03 -1.24 -25.69
N LYS A 204 20.62 -2.42 -25.95
CA LYS A 204 21.96 -2.59 -26.53
C LYS A 204 23.14 -2.05 -25.72
N ILE A 205 22.93 -1.59 -24.48
CA ILE A 205 24.03 -1.18 -23.58
C ILE A 205 25.02 -2.32 -23.34
N THR A 206 26.30 -1.98 -23.24
CA THR A 206 27.41 -2.88 -22.95
C THR A 206 28.31 -2.29 -21.87
N HIS A 207 28.96 -3.15 -21.09
CA HIS A 207 29.98 -2.74 -20.12
C HIS A 207 31.17 -3.70 -20.13
N ALA A 208 32.38 -3.16 -20.00
CA ALA A 208 33.62 -3.93 -20.04
C ALA A 208 34.20 -4.23 -18.64
N ASP A 209 33.87 -3.42 -17.63
CA ASP A 209 34.34 -3.63 -16.27
C ASP A 209 33.40 -4.51 -15.45
N ASN A 210 33.96 -5.25 -14.50
CA ASN A 210 33.23 -6.22 -13.69
C ASN A 210 32.12 -5.60 -12.83
N VAL A 211 32.26 -4.33 -12.42
CA VAL A 211 31.27 -3.67 -11.57
C VAL A 211 30.04 -3.32 -12.39
N ARG A 212 30.20 -2.64 -13.53
CA ARG A 212 29.08 -2.30 -14.41
C ARG A 212 28.51 -3.52 -15.14
N ALA A 213 29.33 -4.54 -15.40
CA ALA A 213 28.86 -5.82 -15.93
C ALA A 213 27.87 -6.55 -14.99
N SER A 214 27.88 -6.23 -13.69
CA SER A 214 26.98 -6.85 -12.72
C SER A 214 25.49 -6.56 -12.97
N ILE A 215 25.17 -5.53 -13.76
CA ILE A 215 23.78 -5.17 -14.07
C ILE A 215 23.11 -6.13 -15.06
N PHE A 216 23.88 -7.04 -15.70
CA PHE A 216 23.34 -7.96 -16.69
C PHE A 216 22.76 -9.22 -16.04
N GLU A 217 21.48 -9.43 -16.31
CA GLU A 217 20.67 -10.51 -15.78
C GLU A 217 20.17 -11.39 -16.93
N VAL A 218 20.01 -12.68 -16.67
CA VAL A 218 19.48 -13.64 -17.64
C VAL A 218 17.98 -13.78 -17.42
N HIS A 219 17.22 -13.40 -18.43
CA HIS A 219 15.76 -13.49 -18.48
C HIS A 219 15.33 -14.75 -19.22
N HIS A 220 14.24 -15.39 -18.78
CA HIS A 220 13.66 -16.54 -19.46
C HIS A 220 12.54 -16.08 -20.39
N LYS A 221 12.71 -16.29 -21.69
CA LYS A 221 11.68 -16.04 -22.73
C LYS A 221 10.62 -17.14 -22.78
N VAL A 222 10.74 -18.17 -21.97
CA VAL A 222 9.69 -19.18 -21.82
C VAL A 222 9.50 -19.33 -20.31
N PRO A 223 8.40 -18.81 -19.75
CA PRO A 223 8.13 -18.86 -18.32
C PRO A 223 8.20 -20.29 -17.79
N TYR A 224 8.51 -20.42 -16.51
CA TYR A 224 8.36 -21.68 -15.81
C TYR A 224 6.87 -21.96 -15.66
N ALA A 225 6.37 -23.07 -16.21
CA ALA A 225 5.04 -23.56 -15.86
C ALA A 225 5.05 -23.94 -14.37
N GLU A 226 3.96 -23.72 -13.64
CA GLU A 226 3.90 -23.94 -12.18
C GLU A 226 4.11 -25.41 -11.77
N ASN A 227 4.00 -26.37 -12.70
CA ASN A 227 4.06 -27.82 -12.43
C ASN A 227 4.98 -28.56 -13.43
N PHE A 228 6.30 -28.54 -13.25
CA PHE A 228 7.21 -29.46 -13.96
C PHE A 228 8.28 -30.01 -13.00
N GLU A 229 8.59 -31.31 -13.10
CA GLU A 229 9.67 -31.94 -12.32
C GLU A 229 11.04 -31.68 -12.93
N THR A 230 11.16 -31.75 -14.27
CA THR A 230 12.38 -31.42 -15.02
C THR A 230 12.03 -30.81 -16.38
N ARG A 231 12.79 -29.80 -16.81
CA ARG A 231 12.63 -29.15 -18.12
C ARG A 231 13.98 -29.05 -18.81
N GLN A 232 14.03 -29.38 -20.11
CA GLN A 232 15.17 -29.03 -20.95
C GLN A 232 15.18 -27.53 -21.23
N LEU A 233 16.21 -26.85 -20.75
CA LEU A 233 16.44 -25.43 -20.99
C LEU A 233 17.40 -25.27 -22.19
N LYS A 234 16.97 -24.57 -23.24
CA LYS A 234 17.86 -24.19 -24.34
C LYS A 234 18.41 -22.79 -24.10
N ILE A 235 19.66 -22.53 -24.49
CA ILE A 235 20.23 -21.17 -24.42
C ILE A 235 19.44 -20.18 -25.30
N SER A 236 18.75 -20.65 -26.34
CA SER A 236 17.83 -19.85 -27.14
C SER A 236 16.61 -19.35 -26.37
N ASP A 237 16.24 -20.01 -25.27
CA ASP A 237 15.10 -19.65 -24.41
C ASP A 237 15.46 -18.55 -23.41
N LEU A 238 16.72 -18.13 -23.42
CA LEU A 238 17.27 -17.12 -22.53
C LEU A 238 17.51 -15.82 -23.30
N ALA A 239 17.45 -14.71 -22.58
CA ALA A 239 17.88 -13.40 -23.04
C ALA A 239 18.79 -12.72 -22.00
N VAL A 240 19.77 -11.93 -22.45
CA VAL A 240 20.60 -11.09 -21.57
C VAL A 240 20.04 -9.67 -21.54
N LEU A 241 19.58 -9.23 -20.38
CA LEU A 241 18.98 -7.91 -20.19
C LEU A 241 19.74 -7.12 -19.12
N CYS A 242 19.80 -5.79 -19.22
CA CYS A 242 20.24 -4.97 -18.08
C CYS A 242 19.12 -4.92 -17.01
N ALA A 243 19.48 -4.60 -15.77
CA ALA A 243 18.55 -4.52 -14.65
C ALA A 243 17.30 -3.67 -14.93
N ASN A 244 17.44 -2.58 -15.70
CA ASN A 244 16.31 -1.72 -16.08
C ASN A 244 15.37 -2.43 -17.06
N CYS A 245 15.88 -2.93 -18.19
CA CYS A 245 15.06 -3.63 -19.18
C CYS A 245 14.44 -4.91 -18.60
N HIS A 246 15.15 -5.61 -17.72
CA HIS A 246 14.60 -6.77 -17.02
C HIS A 246 13.43 -6.36 -16.11
N ARG A 247 13.55 -5.28 -15.33
CA ARG A 247 12.42 -4.77 -14.54
C ARG A 247 11.25 -4.27 -15.40
N MET A 248 11.53 -3.75 -16.59
CA MET A 248 10.49 -3.29 -17.53
C MET A 248 9.72 -4.46 -18.15
N ILE A 249 10.41 -5.54 -18.55
CA ILE A 249 9.73 -6.68 -19.20
C ILE A 249 8.76 -7.39 -18.26
N HIS A 250 9.04 -7.43 -16.95
CA HIS A 250 8.09 -7.94 -15.94
C HIS A 250 6.82 -7.10 -15.76
N ARG A 251 6.75 -5.92 -16.41
CA ARG A 251 5.55 -5.07 -16.46
C ARG A 251 4.84 -5.11 -17.82
N MET A 252 5.42 -5.79 -18.82
CA MET A 252 4.78 -5.95 -20.13
C MET A 252 3.62 -6.96 -20.03
N PRO A 253 2.59 -6.86 -20.91
CA PRO A 253 1.49 -7.82 -20.94
C PRO A 253 1.96 -9.27 -21.15
N ASP A 254 3.03 -9.45 -21.94
CA ASP A 254 3.73 -10.71 -22.09
C ASP A 254 5.20 -10.55 -21.68
N ILE A 255 5.56 -11.17 -20.56
CA ILE A 255 6.92 -11.14 -20.01
C ILE A 255 7.93 -11.88 -20.91
N SER A 256 7.46 -12.74 -21.82
CA SER A 256 8.32 -13.50 -22.73
C SER A 256 8.70 -12.73 -23.99
N ASP A 257 7.94 -11.68 -24.33
CA ASP A 257 8.11 -10.95 -25.59
C ASP A 257 9.15 -9.82 -25.48
N VAL A 258 10.41 -10.22 -25.62
CA VAL A 258 11.55 -9.29 -25.67
C VAL A 258 11.44 -8.32 -26.86
N ASN A 259 10.82 -8.74 -27.98
CA ASN A 259 10.69 -7.90 -29.17
C ASN A 259 9.67 -6.79 -28.97
N ALA A 260 8.57 -7.05 -28.26
CA ALA A 260 7.62 -6.01 -27.87
C ALA A 260 8.30 -4.93 -27.01
N LEU A 261 9.16 -5.33 -26.06
CA LEU A 261 9.92 -4.34 -25.27
C LEU A 261 10.94 -3.59 -26.13
N ILE A 262 11.60 -4.24 -27.08
CA ILE A 262 12.48 -3.54 -28.05
C ILE A 262 11.70 -2.50 -28.84
N ALA A 263 10.49 -2.85 -29.32
CA ALA A 263 9.66 -1.93 -30.08
C ALA A 263 9.18 -0.74 -29.23
N TYR A 264 8.84 -0.97 -27.96
CA TYR A 264 8.43 0.06 -27.01
C TYR A 264 9.55 1.07 -26.68
N LEU A 265 10.82 0.63 -26.71
CA LEU A 265 11.98 1.46 -26.37
C LEU A 265 12.52 2.30 -27.54
N LYS A 266 11.97 2.13 -28.76
CA LYS A 266 12.32 2.92 -29.94
C LYS A 266 11.45 4.16 -30.03
#